data_AF-Q46652-F1
#
_entry.id   AF-Q46652-F1
#
_cell.length_a   1.000
_cell.length_b   1.000
_cell.length_c   1.000
_cell.angle_alpha   90.00
_cell.angle_beta   90.00
_cell.angle_gamma   90.00
#
_symmetry.space_group_name_H-M   'P 1'
#
loop_
_entity.id
_entity.type
_entity.pdbx_description
1 polymer ?
#
loop_
_entity_poly.entity_id
_entity_poly.type
_entity_poly.pdbx_seq_one_letter_code
_entity_poly.pdbx_strand_id
1 'polypeptide(L)'
;NGIAGSYAEYVPVVHIVGAPALTSQRKGELLHHTLGDGEFSHFMRMSAPVSVAQASLTPENALAEIDRVIEEVMYHSRPGYLLLPSDVAALPVSTRAHALPARQPPFSPSSLEA
;
A
#
# COMPACT_ATOMS: atom_id res chain seq x y z
N ASN A 1 -3.87 15.00 9.83
CA ASN A 1 -3.95 13.67 9.18
C ASN A 1 -2.52 13.15 9.04
N GLY A 2 -2.21 11.96 9.55
CA GLY A 2 -0.85 11.43 9.59
C GLY A 2 -0.25 11.11 8.23
N ILE A 3 -0.98 10.43 7.35
CA ILE A 3 -0.48 10.02 6.02
C ILE A 3 -0.22 11.24 5.13
N ALA A 4 -1.14 12.20 5.11
CA ALA A 4 -0.93 13.44 4.36
C ALA A 4 0.29 14.24 4.87
N GLY A 5 0.50 14.27 6.20
CA GLY A 5 1.69 14.88 6.81
C GLY A 5 2.98 14.14 6.41
N SER A 6 2.97 12.80 6.49
CA SER A 6 4.10 11.97 6.04
C SER A 6 4.40 12.17 4.55
N TYR A 7 3.38 12.38 3.72
CA TYR A 7 3.58 12.72 2.31
C TYR A 7 4.22 14.11 2.18
N ALA A 8 3.77 15.12 2.93
CA ALA A 8 4.37 16.46 2.87
C ALA A 8 5.84 16.48 3.33
N GLU A 9 6.16 15.72 4.38
CA GLU A 9 7.47 15.73 5.06
C GLU A 9 8.42 14.63 4.58
N TYR A 10 8.12 13.96 3.47
CA TYR A 10 8.93 12.87 2.92
C TYR A 10 9.27 11.80 3.98
N VAL A 11 8.24 11.33 4.69
CA VAL A 11 8.37 10.24 5.67
C VAL A 11 7.88 8.91 5.05
N PRO A 12 8.72 7.87 5.01
CA PRO A 12 8.35 6.56 4.47
C PRO A 12 7.42 5.81 5.43
N VAL A 13 6.10 5.86 5.16
CA VAL A 13 5.07 5.17 5.95
C VAL A 13 4.29 4.21 5.08
N VAL A 14 4.23 2.94 5.47
CA VAL A 14 3.33 1.96 4.83
C VAL A 14 2.01 1.91 5.60
N HIS A 15 0.93 2.35 4.97
CA HIS A 15 -0.42 2.30 5.55
C HIS A 15 -1.11 0.98 5.14
N ILE A 16 -1.18 0.04 6.08
CA ILE A 16 -1.86 -1.25 5.88
C ILE A 16 -3.29 -1.15 6.40
N VAL A 17 -4.26 -1.38 5.52
CA VAL A 17 -5.68 -1.32 5.84
C VAL A 17 -6.29 -2.71 5.67
N GLY A 18 -6.76 -3.28 6.79
CA GLY A 18 -7.57 -4.49 6.74
C GLY A 18 -8.89 -4.23 6.01
N ALA A 19 -9.28 -5.15 5.13
CA ALA A 19 -10.47 -5.02 4.30
C ALA A 19 -11.38 -6.25 4.42
N PRO A 20 -12.68 -6.11 4.07
CA PRO A 20 -13.58 -7.25 3.94
C PRO A 20 -13.02 -8.33 3.01
N ALA A 21 -13.42 -9.58 3.23
CA ALA A 21 -13.00 -10.71 2.40
C ALA A 21 -13.29 -10.45 0.91
N LEU A 22 -12.41 -10.90 0.01
CA LEU A 22 -12.59 -10.76 -1.44
C LEU A 22 -13.93 -11.34 -1.90
N THR A 23 -14.39 -12.41 -1.26
CA THR A 23 -15.71 -13.02 -1.53
C THR A 23 -16.87 -12.05 -1.26
N SER A 24 -16.86 -11.33 -0.14
CA SER A 24 -17.86 -10.30 0.17
C SER A 24 -17.75 -9.09 -0.75
N GLN A 25 -16.53 -8.66 -1.08
CA GLN A 25 -16.31 -7.56 -2.01
C GLN A 25 -16.88 -7.87 -3.40
N ARG A 26 -16.63 -9.07 -3.93
CA ARG A 26 -17.14 -9.53 -5.24
C ARG A 26 -18.66 -9.63 -5.29
N LYS A 27 -19.30 -9.91 -4.16
CA LYS A 27 -20.76 -9.97 -4.05
C LYS A 27 -21.41 -8.59 -3.87
N GLY A 28 -20.64 -7.53 -3.63
CA GLY A 28 -21.19 -6.21 -3.33
C GLY A 28 -22.00 -6.18 -2.04
N GLU A 29 -21.61 -6.98 -1.03
CA GLU A 29 -22.35 -7.04 0.24
C GLU A 29 -22.35 -5.69 0.96
N LEU A 30 -23.48 -5.32 1.57
CA LEU A 30 -23.58 -4.08 2.33
C LEU A 30 -23.00 -4.28 3.73
N LEU A 31 -21.73 -3.91 3.90
CA LEU A 31 -20.99 -4.17 5.13
C LEU A 31 -20.82 -2.91 5.98
N HIS A 32 -20.71 -3.13 7.29
CA HIS A 32 -20.28 -2.08 8.22
C HIS A 32 -18.91 -1.50 7.80
N HIS A 33 -18.65 -0.25 8.16
CA HIS A 33 -17.41 0.45 7.79
C HIS A 33 -17.18 0.60 6.27
N THR A 34 -18.25 0.57 5.48
CA THR A 34 -18.27 0.96 4.06
C THR A 34 -19.22 2.15 3.86
N LEU A 35 -19.37 2.62 2.62
CA LEU A 35 -20.42 3.60 2.28
C LEU A 35 -21.80 2.97 2.06
N GLY A 36 -21.92 1.65 2.20
CA GLY A 36 -23.20 0.95 2.08
C GLY A 36 -23.75 0.89 0.66
N ASP A 37 -22.87 0.96 -0.35
CA ASP A 37 -23.22 0.98 -1.78
C ASP A 37 -22.65 -0.23 -2.56
N GLY A 38 -22.03 -1.18 -1.86
CA GLY A 38 -21.42 -2.37 -2.46
C GLY A 38 -20.07 -2.12 -3.14
N GLU A 39 -19.49 -0.91 -3.00
CA GLU A 39 -18.22 -0.53 -3.59
C GLU A 39 -17.13 -0.42 -2.49
N PHE A 40 -15.98 -1.07 -2.72
CA PHE A 40 -14.95 -1.25 -1.68
C PHE A 40 -13.64 -0.50 -1.97
N SER A 41 -13.54 0.21 -3.10
CA SER A 41 -12.34 0.97 -3.49
C SER A 41 -12.38 2.46 -3.13
N HIS A 42 -13.50 3.00 -2.65
CA HIS A 42 -13.64 4.40 -2.23
C HIS A 42 -12.46 4.92 -1.41
N PHE A 43 -12.10 4.24 -0.31
CA PHE A 43 -11.04 4.71 0.58
C PHE A 43 -9.64 4.55 -0.02
N MET A 44 -9.43 3.53 -0.86
CA MET A 44 -8.18 3.38 -1.61
C MET A 44 -8.01 4.55 -2.58
N ARG A 45 -9.07 4.93 -3.34
CA ARG A 45 -9.06 6.09 -4.23
C ARG A 45 -8.79 7.39 -3.48
N MET A 46 -9.38 7.57 -2.30
CA MET A 46 -9.13 8.75 -1.46
C MET A 46 -7.67 8.84 -0.98
N SER A 47 -7.00 7.71 -0.77
CA SER A 47 -5.59 7.69 -0.35
C SER A 47 -4.61 7.94 -1.51
N ALA A 48 -5.05 7.82 -2.77
CA ALA A 48 -4.16 7.88 -3.94
C ALA A 48 -3.34 9.19 -4.03
N PRO A 49 -3.90 10.39 -3.79
CA PRO A 49 -3.13 11.64 -3.89
C PRO A 49 -2.02 11.79 -2.83
N VAL A 50 -2.05 10.98 -1.76
CA VAL A 50 -1.10 11.03 -0.64
C VAL A 50 -0.33 9.71 -0.50
N SER A 51 -0.19 8.95 -1.59
CA SER A 51 0.56 7.70 -1.63
C SER A 51 1.37 7.62 -2.93
N VAL A 52 2.64 7.21 -2.86
CA VAL A 52 3.49 7.00 -4.05
C VAL A 52 3.25 5.66 -4.72
N ALA A 53 2.73 4.69 -3.96
CA ALA A 53 2.34 3.39 -4.46
C ALA A 53 1.14 2.88 -3.67
N GLN A 54 0.25 2.16 -4.35
CA GLN A 54 -0.89 1.50 -3.72
C GLN A 54 -1.08 0.10 -4.30
N ALA A 55 -1.62 -0.83 -3.51
CA ALA A 55 -2.04 -2.14 -3.98
C ALA A 55 -3.32 -2.63 -3.28
N SER A 56 -4.17 -3.32 -4.03
CA SER A 56 -5.23 -4.17 -3.47
C SER A 56 -4.79 -5.62 -3.58
N LEU A 57 -4.58 -6.26 -2.43
CA LEU A 57 -3.90 -7.55 -2.36
C LEU A 57 -4.85 -8.70 -2.69
N THR A 58 -4.38 -9.59 -3.53
CA THR A 58 -5.00 -10.87 -3.89
C THR A 58 -4.00 -12.00 -3.62
N PRO A 59 -4.44 -13.27 -3.57
CA PRO A 59 -3.54 -14.40 -3.38
C PRO A 59 -2.43 -14.46 -4.44
N GLU A 60 -2.74 -14.02 -5.67
CA GLU A 60 -1.85 -14.11 -6.82
C GLU A 60 -0.80 -12.98 -6.84
N ASN A 61 -1.12 -11.81 -6.28
CA ASN A 61 -0.25 -10.64 -6.37
C ASN A 61 0.44 -10.27 -5.04
N ALA A 62 0.00 -10.84 -3.91
CA ALA A 62 0.33 -10.31 -2.59
C ALA A 62 1.84 -10.11 -2.36
N LEU A 63 2.65 -11.13 -2.67
CA LEU A 63 4.09 -11.07 -2.47
C LEU A 63 4.74 -9.97 -3.32
N ALA A 64 4.44 -9.94 -4.62
CA ALA A 64 5.04 -8.97 -5.53
C ALA A 64 4.60 -7.53 -5.24
N GLU A 65 3.34 -7.32 -4.89
CA GLU A 65 2.80 -5.99 -4.61
C GLU A 65 3.26 -5.45 -3.25
N ILE A 66 3.43 -6.30 -2.24
CA ILE A 66 4.04 -5.89 -0.96
C ILE A 66 5.46 -5.41 -1.19
N ASP A 67 6.28 -6.20 -1.91
CA ASP A 67 7.66 -5.86 -2.23
C ASP A 67 7.73 -4.54 -3.00
N ARG A 68 6.95 -4.40 -4.08
CA ARG A 68 6.88 -3.18 -4.90
C ARG A 68 6.48 -1.95 -4.10
N VAL A 69 5.46 -2.04 -3.25
CA VAL A 69 5.01 -0.90 -2.45
C VAL A 69 6.07 -0.49 -1.44
N ILE A 70 6.73 -1.44 -0.77
CA ILE A 70 7.83 -1.14 0.15
C ILE A 70 9.00 -0.49 -0.59
N GLU A 71 9.39 -1.02 -1.75
CA GLU A 71 10.46 -0.45 -2.58
C GLU A 71 10.17 1.00 -2.98
N GLU A 72 8.96 1.30 -3.47
CA GLU A 72 8.58 2.64 -3.86
C GLU A 72 8.47 3.61 -2.67
N VAL A 73 7.98 3.14 -1.51
CA VAL A 73 7.95 3.90 -0.25
C VAL A 73 9.35 4.30 0.19
N MET A 74 10.29 3.35 0.16
CA MET A 74 11.67 3.59 0.52
C MET A 74 12.38 4.51 -0.48
N TYR A 75 12.18 4.29 -1.78
CA TYR A 75 12.81 5.07 -2.83
C TYR A 75 12.36 6.54 -2.82
N HIS A 76 11.06 6.78 -2.69
CA HIS A 76 10.51 8.13 -2.69
C HIS A 76 10.51 8.79 -1.31
N SER A 77 10.83 8.04 -0.25
CA SER A 77 10.66 8.45 1.15
C SER A 77 9.27 9.03 1.36
N ARG A 78 8.22 8.37 0.87
CA ARG A 78 6.84 8.89 0.93
C ARG A 78 5.87 7.74 1.20
N PRO A 79 4.64 8.02 1.67
CA PRO A 79 3.72 6.96 2.06
C PRO A 79 3.28 6.04 0.93
N GLY A 80 2.96 4.80 1.28
CA GLY A 80 2.32 3.82 0.41
C GLY A 80 1.10 3.20 1.09
N TYR A 81 0.25 2.55 0.30
CA TYR A 81 -1.03 2.00 0.78
C TYR A 81 -1.20 0.53 0.39
N LEU A 82 -1.57 -0.31 1.34
CA LEU A 82 -1.89 -1.72 1.11
C LEU A 82 -3.29 -2.02 1.63
N LEU A 83 -4.21 -2.39 0.73
CA LEU A 83 -5.50 -2.95 1.10
C LEU A 83 -5.33 -4.47 1.25
N LEU A 84 -5.54 -4.98 2.47
CA LEU A 84 -5.36 -6.39 2.80
C LEU A 84 -6.70 -7.04 3.18
N PRO A 85 -7.36 -7.75 2.24
CA PRO A 85 -8.55 -8.54 2.53
C PRO A 85 -8.27 -9.61 3.58
N SER A 86 -9.23 -9.84 4.48
CA SER A 86 -9.07 -10.78 5.60
C SER A 86 -8.85 -12.23 5.16
N ASP A 87 -9.48 -12.66 4.07
CA ASP A 87 -9.30 -14.01 3.50
C ASP A 87 -7.94 -14.17 2.84
N VAL A 88 -7.37 -13.12 2.24
CA VAL A 88 -6.01 -13.11 1.70
C VAL A 88 -4.97 -13.17 2.81
N ALA A 89 -5.17 -12.42 3.89
CA ALA A 89 -4.27 -12.41 5.05
C ALA A 89 -4.12 -13.77 5.74
N ALA A 90 -5.15 -14.62 5.64
CA ALA A 90 -5.17 -15.94 6.26
C ALA A 90 -4.49 -17.04 5.40
N LEU A 91 -4.12 -16.73 4.15
CA LEU A 91 -3.52 -17.72 3.26
C LEU A 91 -2.06 -17.99 3.60
N PRO A 92 -1.62 -19.26 3.55
CA PRO A 92 -0.21 -19.58 3.71
C PRO A 92 0.59 -19.05 2.51
N VAL A 93 1.78 -18.55 2.79
CA VAL A 93 2.75 -18.13 1.76
C VAL A 93 4.05 -18.88 1.95
N SER A 94 4.73 -19.21 0.85
CA SER A 94 6.11 -19.66 0.91
C SER A 94 7.00 -18.44 1.15
N THR A 95 7.84 -18.49 2.18
CA THR A 95 8.81 -17.44 2.44
C THR A 95 9.82 -17.40 1.30
N ARG A 96 10.11 -16.20 0.78
CA ARG A 96 11.30 -15.96 -0.04
C ARG A 96 12.34 -15.26 0.82
N ALA A 97 13.47 -15.91 1.03
CA ALA A 97 14.59 -15.34 1.79
C ALA A 97 15.49 -14.52 0.85
N HIS A 98 14.97 -13.41 0.32
CA HIS A 98 15.81 -12.46 -0.42
C HIS A 98 15.53 -11.06 0.11
N ALA A 99 16.61 -10.33 0.44
CA ALA A 99 16.49 -8.92 0.80
C ALA A 99 15.95 -8.15 -0.41
N LEU A 100 15.04 -7.20 -0.16
CA LEU A 100 14.59 -6.27 -1.19
C LEU A 100 15.82 -5.49 -1.71
N PRO A 101 16.05 -5.43 -3.02
CA PRO A 101 17.15 -4.65 -3.57
C PRO A 101 16.95 -3.18 -3.20
N ALA A 102 17.95 -2.60 -2.52
CA ALA A 102 17.90 -1.19 -2.15
C ALA A 102 18.14 -0.32 -3.39
N ARG A 103 17.06 0.16 -4.02
CA ARG A 103 17.15 1.21 -5.05
C ARG A 103 17.50 2.53 -4.37
N GLN A 104 18.70 3.05 -4.61
CA GLN A 104 19.08 4.36 -4.09
C GLN A 104 18.44 5.47 -4.93
N PRO A 105 17.88 6.53 -4.30
CA PRO A 105 17.46 7.72 -5.04
C PRO A 105 18.67 8.38 -5.71
N PRO A 106 18.47 9.09 -6.84
CA PRO A 106 19.56 9.79 -7.50
C PRO A 106 20.21 10.79 -6.54
N PHE A 107 21.50 10.61 -6.30
CA PHE A 107 22.34 11.55 -5.55
C PHE A 107 22.97 12.52 -6.53
N SER A 108 22.79 13.82 -6.32
CA SER A 108 23.59 14.85 -7.00
C SER A 108 24.47 15.56 -5.98
N PRO A 109 25.81 15.55 -6.15
CA PRO A 109 26.72 16.33 -5.30
C PRO A 109 26.37 17.83 -5.27
N SER A 110 25.82 18.36 -6.37
CA SER A 110 25.41 19.77 -6.48
C SER A 110 24.27 20.16 -5.51
N SER A 111 23.52 19.19 -5.00
CA SER A 111 22.46 19.46 -4.00
C SER A 111 23.01 19.85 -2.63
N LEU A 112 24.31 19.66 -2.39
CA LEU A 112 25.02 20.03 -1.16
C LEU A 112 25.68 21.42 -1.24
N GLU A 113 25.66 22.06 -2.42
CA GLU A 113 26.33 23.34 -2.66
C GLU A 113 25.40 24.56 -2.49
N ALA A 114 24.19 24.36 -1.95
CA ALA A 114 23.17 25.39 -1.72
C ALA A 114 23.30 26.10 -0.36
#